data_AF-A0A522QP07-F1
#
_entry.id   AF-A0A522QP07-F1
#
_cell.length_a   1.000
_cell.length_b   1.000
_cell.length_c   1.000
_cell.angle_alpha   90.00
_cell.angle_beta   90.00
_cell.angle_gamma   90.00
#
_symmetry.space_group_name_H-M   'P 1'
#
loop_
_entity.id
_entity.type
_entity.pdbx_description
1 polymer ?
#
loop_
_entity_poly.entity_id
_entity_poly.type
_entity_poly.pdbx_seq_one_letter_code
_entity_poly.pdbx_strand_id
1 'polypeptide(L)' 'KIPLVQMKTLCCVASYALEGAVRREIDAAGGLLQQVQHGEQVVFVFTLAEDAAAALVAQLGDIGRGQVVWIENAIS' A
#
# COMPACT_ATOMS: atom_id res chain seq x y z
N LYS A 1 -5.31 -15.93 24.33
CA LYS A 1 -6.00 -15.92 23.02
C LYS A 1 -5.27 -14.92 22.13
N ILE A 2 -4.60 -15.38 21.08
CA ILE A 2 -4.02 -14.46 20.08
C ILE A 2 -5.19 -13.97 19.23
N PRO A 3 -5.42 -12.65 19.09
CA PRO A 3 -6.44 -12.16 18.18
C PRO A 3 -6.09 -12.62 16.75
N LEU A 4 -7.03 -13.24 16.06
CA LEU A 4 -6.90 -13.49 14.62
C LEU A 4 -7.05 -12.14 13.93
N VAL A 5 -5.95 -11.61 13.43
CA VAL A 5 -5.93 -10.40 12.60
C VAL A 5 -6.11 -10.83 11.15
N GLN A 6 -7.16 -10.33 10.50
CA GLN A 6 -7.39 -10.60 9.09
C GLN A 6 -6.41 -9.78 8.25
N MET A 7 -5.70 -10.44 7.34
CA MET A 7 -4.73 -9.79 6.45
C MET A 7 -5.34 -9.62 5.07
N LYS A 8 -5.09 -8.48 4.45
CA LYS A 8 -5.52 -8.16 3.08
C LYS A 8 -4.33 -7.81 2.21
N THR A 9 -4.31 -8.34 0.99
CA THR A 9 -3.38 -7.91 -0.06
C THR A 9 -3.91 -6.64 -0.71
N LEU A 10 -3.04 -5.65 -0.85
CA LEU A 10 -3.33 -4.37 -1.49
C LEU A 10 -2.33 -4.13 -2.61
N CYS A 11 -2.80 -3.43 -3.65
CA CYS A 11 -1.98 -3.01 -4.76
C CYS A 11 -2.23 -1.53 -5.06
N CYS A 12 -1.15 -0.75 -5.18
CA CYS A 12 -1.23 0.63 -5.61
C CYS A 12 -0.09 0.99 -6.57
N VAL A 13 -0.35 2.03 -7.35
CA VAL A 13 0.60 2.63 -8.28
C VAL A 13 0.87 4.04 -7.83
N ALA A 14 2.14 4.43 -7.77
CA ALA A 14 2.56 5.79 -7.45
C ALA A 14 3.65 6.27 -8.41
N SER A 15 3.79 7.58 -8.57
CA SER A 15 4.93 8.15 -9.29
C SER A 15 6.25 7.85 -8.59
N TYR A 16 7.35 7.74 -9.35
CA TYR A 16 8.68 7.46 -8.80
C TYR A 16 9.10 8.41 -7.67
N ALA A 17 8.73 9.70 -7.76
CA ALA A 17 8.99 10.69 -6.72
C ALA A 17 8.36 10.34 -5.35
N LEU A 18 7.27 9.58 -5.34
CA LEU A 18 6.55 9.17 -4.13
C LEU A 18 7.01 7.81 -3.60
N GLU A 19 7.92 7.11 -4.28
CA GLU A 19 8.28 5.73 -3.92
C GLU A 19 8.74 5.62 -2.46
N GLY A 20 9.68 6.48 -2.07
CA GLY A 20 10.21 6.48 -0.71
C GLY A 20 9.18 6.89 0.33
N ALA A 21 8.18 7.72 -0.02
CA ALA A 21 7.10 8.09 0.89
C ALA A 21 6.14 6.92 1.09
N VAL A 22 5.68 6.30 -0.01
CA VAL A 22 4.77 5.15 0.02
C VAL A 22 5.38 3.99 0.82
N ARG A 23 6.66 3.66 0.59
CA ARG A 23 7.34 2.58 1.32
C ARG A 23 7.38 2.84 2.84
N ARG A 24 7.65 4.09 3.25
CA ARG A 24 7.67 4.45 4.67
C ARG A 24 6.30 4.34 5.34
N GLU A 25 5.23 4.77 4.67
CA GLU A 25 3.88 4.65 5.25
C GLU A 25 3.42 3.19 5.34
N ILE A 26 3.77 2.35 4.36
CA ILE A 26 3.51 0.90 4.43
C ILE A 26 4.24 0.30 5.64
N ASP A 27 5.52 0.58 5.82
CA ASP A 27 6.31 0.09 6.95
C ASP A 27 5.75 0.62 8.28
N ALA A 28 5.37 1.90 8.36
CA ALA A 28 4.81 2.51 9.56
C ALA A 28 3.44 1.92 9.95
N ALA A 29 2.65 1.48 8.96
CA ALA A 29 1.39 0.77 9.18
C ALA A 29 1.60 -0.71 9.58
N GLY A 30 2.83 -1.22 9.58
CA GLY A 30 3.13 -2.64 9.81
C GLY A 30 2.83 -3.53 8.61
N GLY A 31 2.78 -2.96 7.41
CA GLY A 31 2.59 -3.69 6.17
C GLY A 31 3.81 -4.53 5.79
N LEU A 32 3.55 -5.67 5.15
CA LEU A 32 4.58 -6.54 4.60
C LEU A 32 4.64 -6.32 3.08
N LEU A 33 5.69 -5.64 2.64
CA LEU A 33 5.95 -5.40 1.23
C LEU A 33 6.28 -6.72 0.52
N GLN A 34 5.47 -7.10 -0.46
CA GLN A 34 5.63 -8.37 -1.19
C GLN A 34 6.37 -8.16 -2.51
N GLN A 35 6.05 -7.07 -3.22
CA GLN A 35 6.65 -6.77 -4.51
C GLN A 35 6.68 -5.26 -4.74
N VAL A 36 7.77 -4.80 -5.36
CA VAL A 36 7.88 -3.47 -5.95
C VAL A 36 8.35 -3.64 -7.39
N GLN A 37 7.61 -3.07 -8.34
CA GLN A 37 8.02 -3.01 -9.74
C GLN A 37 8.30 -1.56 -10.12
N HIS A 38 9.49 -1.30 -10.62
CA HIS A 38 9.92 0.04 -11.06
C HIS A 38 9.76 0.16 -12.58
N GLY A 39 9.24 1.30 -13.03
CA GLY A 39 9.04 1.65 -14.44
C GLY A 39 8.74 3.15 -14.57
N GLU A 40 7.86 3.53 -15.49
CA GLU A 40 7.37 4.91 -15.57
C GLU A 40 6.57 5.31 -14.31
N GLN A 41 5.88 4.34 -13.74
CA GLN A 41 5.24 4.41 -12.43
C GLN A 41 5.73 3.23 -11.58
N VAL A 42 5.65 3.35 -10.26
CA VAL A 42 6.05 2.32 -9.31
C VAL A 42 4.81 1.60 -8.81
N VAL A 43 4.80 0.28 -8.97
CA VAL A 43 3.72 -0.58 -8.49
C VAL A 43 4.14 -1.24 -7.18
N PHE A 44 3.30 -1.12 -6.16
CA PHE A 44 3.48 -1.73 -4.85
C PHE A 44 2.45 -2.82 -4.65
N VAL A 45 2.90 -4.01 -4.28
CA VAL A 45 2.03 -5.09 -3.78
C VAL A 45 2.48 -5.41 -2.36
N PHE A 46 1.56 -5.37 -1.42
CA PHE A 46 1.86 -5.59 -0.01
C PHE A 46 0.65 -6.17 0.71
N THR A 47 0.91 -6.78 1.87
CA THR A 47 -0.15 -7.24 2.78
C THR A 47 -0.19 -6.38 4.02
N LEU A 48 -1.40 -6.14 4.52
CA LEU A 48 -1.62 -5.32 5.70
C LEU A 48 -2.82 -5.86 6.48
N ALA A 49 -2.84 -5.62 7.79
CA ALA A 49 -4.01 -5.90 8.60
C ALA A 49 -5.23 -5.11 8.07
N GLU A 50 -6.38 -5.77 7.99
CA GLU A 50 -7.58 -5.19 7.37
C GLU A 50 -8.08 -3.95 8.12
N ASP A 51 -7.88 -3.88 9.43
CA ASP A 51 -8.17 -2.73 10.28
C ASP A 51 -7.25 -1.52 10.01
N ALA A 52 -6.01 -1.75 9.59
CA ALA A 52 -5.04 -0.72 9.22
C ALA A 52 -5.17 -0.29 7.74
N ALA A 53 -5.80 -1.11 6.89
CA ALA A 53 -5.89 -0.86 5.45
C ALA A 53 -6.58 0.47 5.11
N ALA A 54 -7.74 0.76 5.73
CA ALA A 54 -8.48 1.99 5.47
C ALA A 54 -7.69 3.25 5.87
N ALA A 55 -6.96 3.19 6.99
CA ALA A 55 -6.14 4.30 7.47
C ALA A 55 -4.97 4.58 6.52
N LEU A 56 -4.27 3.52 6.06
CA LEU A 56 -3.18 3.68 5.11
C LEU A 56 -3.69 4.21 3.74
N VAL A 57 -4.86 3.75 3.28
CA VAL A 57 -5.46 4.23 2.03
C VAL A 57 -5.70 5.74 2.07
N ALA A 58 -6.28 6.24 3.17
CA ALA A 58 -6.52 7.67 3.36
C ALA A 58 -5.20 8.46 3.44
N GLN A 59 -4.25 7.99 4.27
CA GLN A 59 -2.94 8.62 4.44
C GLN A 59 -2.16 8.73 3.13
N LEU A 60 -2.12 7.66 2.33
CA LEU A 60 -1.48 7.67 1.02
C LEU A 60 -2.20 8.59 0.02
N GLY A 61 -3.52 8.70 0.12
CA GLY A 61 -4.32 9.67 -0.64
C GLY A 61 -3.92 11.11 -0.32
N ASP A 62 -3.74 11.43 0.96
CA ASP A 62 -3.40 12.76 1.45
C ASP A 62 -1.99 13.19 1.04
N ILE A 63 -0.98 12.32 1.26
CA ILE A 63 0.41 12.64 0.87
C ILE A 63 0.58 12.65 -0.66
N GLY A 64 -0.16 11.78 -1.35
CA GLY A 64 -0.08 11.62 -2.80
C GLY A 64 -0.86 12.70 -3.54
N ARG A 65 -1.81 13.39 -2.91
CA ARG A 65 -2.70 14.37 -3.56
C ARG A 65 -3.33 13.82 -4.86
N GLY A 66 -3.71 12.54 -4.84
CA GLY A 66 -4.26 11.82 -6.00
C GLY A 66 -3.23 11.17 -6.94
N GLN A 67 -1.93 11.24 -6.63
CA GLN A 67 -0.86 10.56 -7.39
C GLN A 67 -0.61 9.11 -6.93
N VAL A 68 -1.45 8.60 -6.02
CA VAL A 68 -1.48 7.19 -5.63
C VAL A 68 -2.81 6.62 -6.10
N VAL A 69 -2.75 5.63 -7.00
CA VAL A 69 -3.92 4.96 -7.58
C VAL A 69 -4.00 3.54 -7.05
N TRP A 70 -5.13 3.16 -6.48
CA TRP A 70 -5.35 1.80 -5.98
C TRP A 70 -5.87 0.89 -7.08
N ILE A 71 -5.33 -0.33 -7.16
CA ILE A 71 -5.80 -1.35 -8.09
C ILE A 71 -6.69 -2.32 -7.32
N GLU A 72 -7.99 -2.30 -7.61
CA GLU A 72 -8.99 -3.13 -6.91
C GLU A 72 -8.86 -4.64 -7.21
N ASN A 73 -8.03 -5.02 -8.18
CA ASN A 73 -7.96 -6.38 -8.68
C ASN A 73 -6.50 -6.82 -8.92
N ALA A 74 -5.75 -7.02 -7.84
CA ALA A 74 -4.54 -7.82 -7.90
C ALA A 74 -4.91 -9.28 -7.61
N ILE A 75 -5.29 -9.98 -8.70
CA ILE A 75 -5.42 -11.43 -8.84
C ILE A 75 -6.77 -12.02 -8.38
N SER A 76 -7.56 -12.46 -9.38
CA SER A 76 -8.52 -13.56 -9.27
C SER A 76 -7.83 -14.89 -9.56
#